data_AF-A0A651HK73-F1
#
_entry.id   AF-A0A651HK73-F1
#
_cell.length_a   1.000
_cell.length_b   1.000
_cell.length_c   1.000
_cell.angle_alpha   90.00
_cell.angle_beta   90.00
_cell.angle_gamma   90.00
#
_symmetry.space_group_name_H-M   'P 1'
#
loop_
_entity.id
_entity.type
_entity.pdbx_description
1 polymer ?
#
loop_
_entity_poly.entity_id
_entity_poly.type
_entity_poly.pdbx_seq_one_letter_code
_entity_poly.pdbx_strand_id
1 'polypeptide(L)' 'MKARDAGGARVTVRLLFVEDGAFHHEEIQVPAEAVARYERLIDLLQEEPEVLRRTYVDLERLCAAHLVEDQE' A
#
# COMPACT_ATOMS: atom_id res chain seq x y z
N MET A 1 15.44 -21.54 1.59
CA MET A 1 14.71 -20.74 2.59
C MET A 1 13.35 -20.40 2.02
N LYS A 2 12.30 -21.09 2.47
CA LYS A 2 10.91 -20.75 2.16
C LYS A 2 10.53 -19.62 3.11
N ALA A 3 10.29 -18.41 2.60
CA ALA A 3 9.63 -17.36 3.35
C ALA A 3 8.30 -17.97 3.82
N ARG A 4 8.22 -18.25 5.12
CA ARG A 4 6.96 -18.63 5.77
C ARG A 4 6.04 -17.44 5.57
N ASP A 5 4.86 -17.69 5.00
CA ASP A 5 3.71 -16.80 5.11
C ASP A 5 3.64 -16.33 6.56
N ALA A 6 3.98 -15.06 6.81
CA ALA A 6 3.56 -14.37 7.99
C ALA A 6 2.03 -14.27 7.85
N GLY A 7 1.33 -15.26 8.38
CA GLY A 7 -0.13 -15.30 8.46
C GLY A 7 -0.67 -14.27 9.46
N GLY A 8 -0.23 -13.02 9.33
CA GLY A 8 -0.79 -11.86 10.00
C GLY A 8 -2.01 -11.36 9.24
N ALA A 9 -2.89 -10.63 9.94
CA ALA A 9 -4.02 -9.96 9.32
C ALA A 9 -3.51 -9.07 8.18
N ARG A 10 -4.15 -9.14 7.01
CA ARG A 10 -3.84 -8.25 5.88
C ARG A 10 -4.90 -7.19 5.77
N VAL A 11 -4.49 -6.01 5.34
CA VAL A 11 -5.36 -4.86 5.12
C VAL A 11 -5.22 -4.37 3.69
N THR A 12 -6.31 -3.84 3.16
CA THR A 12 -6.35 -3.24 1.84
C THR A 12 -5.94 -1.77 1.94
N VAL A 13 -4.92 -1.40 1.19
CA VAL A 13 -4.51 0.00 1.01
C VAL A 13 -4.87 0.43 -0.40
N ARG A 14 -5.62 1.52 -0.53
CA ARG A 14 -5.95 2.15 -1.80
C ARG A 14 -4.95 3.27 -2.10
N LEU A 15 -4.27 3.14 -3.23
CA LEU A 15 -3.36 4.13 -3.79
C LEU A 15 -4.12 4.96 -4.82
N LEU A 16 -4.01 6.29 -4.75
CA LEU A 16 -4.62 7.21 -5.71
C LEU A 16 -3.53 7.91 -6.53
N PHE A 17 -3.64 7.76 -7.84
CA PHE A 17 -2.71 8.32 -8.81
C PHE A 17 -3.41 9.33 -9.72
N VAL A 18 -2.62 10.29 -10.22
CA VAL A 18 -3.04 11.21 -11.28
C VAL A 18 -2.18 11.00 -12.52
N GLU A 19 -2.85 10.82 -13.66
CA GLU A 19 -2.23 10.64 -14.97
C GLU A 19 -2.96 11.48 -16.00
N ASP A 20 -2.27 12.48 -16.56
CA ASP A 20 -2.81 13.38 -17.60
C ASP A 20 -4.19 13.99 -17.26
N GLY A 21 -4.41 14.29 -15.97
CA GLY A 21 -5.67 14.85 -15.46
C GLY A 21 -6.76 13.81 -15.19
N ALA A 22 -6.50 12.53 -15.40
CA ALA A 22 -7.36 11.42 -14.98
C ALA A 22 -6.91 10.85 -13.63
N PHE A 23 -7.87 10.50 -12.79
CA PHE A 23 -7.63 9.82 -11.51
C PHE A 23 -7.83 8.32 -11.69
N HIS A 24 -6.85 7.53 -11.26
CA HIS A 24 -6.99 6.07 -11.16
C HIS A 24 -6.54 5.60 -9.79
N HIS A 25 -7.12 4.49 -9.33
CA HIS A 25 -6.76 3.91 -8.05
C HIS A 25 -6.34 2.44 -8.21
N GLU A 26 -5.42 2.01 -7.36
CA GLU A 26 -4.97 0.63 -7.24
C GLU A 26 -5.14 0.18 -5.79
N GLU A 27 -5.50 -1.08 -5.58
CA GLU A 27 -5.64 -1.67 -4.25
C GLU A 27 -4.57 -2.73 -4.05
N ILE A 28 -3.83 -2.59 -2.95
CA ILE A 28 -2.79 -3.53 -2.57
C ILE A 28 -3.08 -4.14 -1.20
N GLN A 29 -2.64 -5.38 -1.01
CA GLN A 29 -2.80 -6.13 0.23
C GLN A 29 -1.49 -6.11 1.02
N VAL A 30 -1.45 -5.37 2.12
CA VAL A 30 -0.27 -5.22 2.97
C VAL A 30 -0.48 -5.89 4.33
N PRO A 31 0.59 -6.33 5.03
CA PRO A 31 0.47 -6.84 6.39
C PRO A 31 0.03 -5.72 7.34
N ALA A 32 -0.95 -5.97 8.21
CA ALA A 32 -1.46 -4.98 9.15
C ALA A 32 -0.37 -4.48 10.10
N GLU A 33 0.55 -5.36 10.49
CA GLU A 33 1.69 -5.02 11.35
C GLU A 33 2.68 -4.07 10.68
N ALA A 34 2.75 -4.05 9.35
CA ALA A 34 3.59 -3.10 8.62
C ALA A 34 2.95 -1.71 8.65
N VAL A 35 1.64 -1.63 8.43
CA VAL A 35 0.89 -0.36 8.54
C VAL A 35 1.04 0.26 9.93
N ALA A 36 0.98 -0.53 11.00
CA ALA A 36 1.10 -0.02 12.37
C ALA A 36 2.47 0.57 12.73
N ARG A 37 3.52 0.32 11.94
CA ARG A 37 4.87 0.86 12.17
C ARG A 37 5.08 2.26 11.61
N TYR A 38 4.18 2.69 10.72
CA TYR A 38 4.33 3.94 9.98
C TYR A 38 3.16 4.87 10.26
N GLU A 39 3.46 6.11 10.64
CA GLU A 39 2.45 7.15 10.81
C GLU A 39 1.81 7.53 9.46
N ARG A 40 2.60 7.51 8.38
CA ARG A 40 2.13 7.79 7.02
C ARG A 40 2.32 6.55 6.15
N LEU A 41 1.27 6.15 5.44
CA LEU A 41 1.33 5.02 4.50
C LEU A 41 2.33 5.24 3.37
N ILE A 42 2.59 6.50 2.99
CA ILE A 42 3.60 6.82 1.98
C ILE A 42 5.01 6.40 2.44
N ASP A 43 5.32 6.55 3.73
CA ASP A 43 6.62 6.15 4.28
C ASP A 43 6.78 4.62 4.23
N LEU A 44 5.71 3.87 4.54
CA LEU A 44 5.68 2.40 4.39
C LEU A 44 6.01 1.97 2.95
N LEU A 45 5.41 2.63 1.94
CA LEU A 45 5.65 2.30 0.53
C LEU A 45 7.08 2.63 0.08
N GLN A 46 7.70 3.64 0.69
CA GLN A 46 9.08 4.05 0.42
C GLN A 46 10.10 3.11 1.08
N GLU A 47 9.86 2.75 2.33
CA GLU A 47 10.84 2.04 3.16
C GLU A 47 10.73 0.51 3.07
N GLU A 48 9.53 -0.02 2.80
CA GLU A 48 9.30 -1.46 2.64
C GLU A 48 8.83 -1.80 1.21
N PRO A 49 9.67 -1.69 0.17
CA PRO A 49 9.27 -1.91 -1.23
C PRO A 49 8.73 -3.33 -1.51
N GLU A 50 9.00 -4.28 -0.63
CA GLU A 50 8.47 -5.64 -0.67
C GLU A 50 6.95 -5.72 -0.39
N VAL A 51 6.34 -4.71 0.24
CA VAL A 51 4.88 -4.64 0.44
C VAL A 51 4.13 -4.33 -0.86
N LEU A 52 4.82 -3.75 -1.85
CA LEU A 52 4.26 -3.41 -3.15
C LEU A 52 3.99 -4.64 -4.02
N ARG A 53 4.41 -5.85 -3.63
CA ARG A 53 4.13 -7.11 -4.35
C ARG A 53 4.38 -7.06 -5.87
N ARG A 54 5.40 -6.32 -6.30
CA ARG A 54 5.79 -6.05 -7.71
C ARG A 54 4.95 -4.99 -8.45
N THR A 55 4.08 -4.27 -7.75
CA THR A 55 3.51 -3.02 -8.25
C THR A 55 4.61 -1.95 -8.24
N TYR A 56 4.88 -1.37 -9.41
CA TYR A 56 5.78 -0.22 -9.54
C TYR A 56 4.97 1.05 -9.31
N VAL A 57 5.14 1.65 -8.13
CA VAL A 57 4.49 2.90 -7.75
C VAL A 57 5.43 4.06 -8.08
N ASP A 58 4.98 4.97 -8.93
CA ASP A 58 5.67 6.25 -9.11
C ASP A 58 5.28 7.19 -7.96
N LEU A 59 6.19 7.31 -6.99
CA LEU A 59 5.97 8.10 -5.79
C LEU A 59 5.91 9.61 -6.04
N GLU A 60 6.50 10.12 -7.14
CA GLU A 60 6.36 11.53 -7.49
C GLU A 60 4.94 11.86 -7.96
N ARG A 61 4.18 10.84 -8.38
CA ARG A 61 2.82 10.95 -8.92
C ARG A 61 1.74 10.47 -7.95
N LEU A 62 2.12 9.92 -6.80
CA LEU A 62 1.19 9.45 -5.78
C LEU A 62 0.58 10.64 -5.03
N CYS A 63 -0.71 10.88 -5.21
CA CYS A 63 -1.38 12.02 -4.58
C CYS A 63 -1.85 11.70 -3.15
N ALA A 64 -2.29 10.47 -2.89
CA ALA A 64 -2.75 10.03 -1.58
C ALA A 64 -2.74 8.50 -1.46
N ALA A 65 -2.64 8.01 -0.23
CA ALA A 65 -2.81 6.60 0.12
C ALA A 65 -3.72 6.50 1.35
N HIS A 66 -4.74 5.63 1.26
CA HIS A 66 -5.75 5.46 2.31
C HIS A 66 -5.90 3.99 2.68
N LEU A 67 -6.07 3.71 3.97
CA LEU A 67 -6.54 2.42 4.44
C LEU A 67 -8.01 2.27 4.03
N VAL A 68 -8.37 1.17 3.38
CA VAL A 68 -9.77 0.85 3.12
C VAL A 68 -10.31 0.13 4.35
N GLU A 69 -11.21 0.79 5.07
CA GLU A 69 -12.01 0.15 6.10
C GLU A 69 -13.17 -0.59 5.42
N ASP A 70 -13.37 -1.88 5.73
CA ASP A 70 -14.59 -2.58 5.32
C ASP A 70 -15.80 -1.85 5.92
N GLN A 71 -16.66 -1.32 5.06
CA GLN A 71 -17.96 -0.79 5.49
C GLN A 71 -18.82 -2.00 5.86
N GLU A 72 -19.06 -2.21 7.15
CA GLU A 72 -20.07 -3.17 7.66
C GLU A 72 -21.48 -2.85 7.15
#